data_AF-A0A382WBQ6-F1
#
_entry.id   AF-A0A382WBQ6-F1
#
_cell.length_a   1.000
_cell.length_b   1.000
_cell.length_c   1.000
_cell.angle_alpha   90.00
_cell.angle_beta   90.00
_cell.angle_gamma   90.00
#
_symmetry.space_group_name_H-M   'P 1'
#
loop_
_entity.id
_entity.type
_entity.pdbx_description
1 polymer ?
#
loop_
_entity_poly.entity_id
_entity_poly.type
_entity_poly.pdbx_seq_one_letter_code
_entity_poly.pdbx_strand_id
1 'polypeptide(L)'
;MEDHSIVIENDKIAGIIPGKITIDNCQSISADGLYVSPGFIDLHVHGGNGSDFMDATVEDIREIIRYHTQGGTTGLLATTASESHLNIMDAIQALDQAHPITGAKLLG
;
A
#
# COMPACT_ATOMS: atom_id res chain seq x y z
N MET A 1 -11.71 17.17 9.23
CA MET A 1 -12.49 16.94 10.46
C MET A 1 -11.51 17.08 11.60
N GLU A 2 -11.88 17.80 12.65
CA GLU A 2 -11.04 18.01 13.84
C GLU A 2 -11.74 17.33 15.02
N ASP A 3 -10.97 16.84 15.99
CA ASP A 3 -11.49 16.19 17.21
C ASP A 3 -12.49 15.04 16.94
N HIS A 4 -12.07 14.02 16.20
CA HIS A 4 -12.85 12.80 15.98
C HIS A 4 -11.99 11.55 16.21
N SER A 5 -12.65 10.44 16.55
CA SER A 5 -12.08 9.10 16.63
C SER A 5 -12.58 8.24 15.46
N ILE A 6 -11.70 7.44 14.85
CA ILE A 6 -12.05 6.43 13.84
C ILE A 6 -12.06 5.06 14.52
N VAL A 7 -13.15 4.31 14.38
CA VAL A 7 -13.30 2.96 14.92
C VAL A 7 -13.11 1.97 13.78
N ILE A 8 -12.24 0.98 14.00
CA ILE A 8 -11.95 -0.08 13.02
C ILE A 8 -12.35 -1.42 13.65
N GLU A 9 -13.12 -2.22 12.92
CA GLU A 9 -13.54 -3.57 13.30
C GLU A 9 -13.47 -4.48 12.07
N ASN A 10 -12.80 -5.63 12.18
CA ASN A 10 -12.69 -6.64 11.09
C ASN A 10 -12.30 -6.02 9.73
N ASP A 11 -11.20 -5.27 9.70
CA ASP A 11 -10.65 -4.58 8.52
C ASP A 11 -11.58 -3.53 7.87
N LYS A 12 -12.60 -3.07 8.59
CA LYS A 12 -13.54 -2.05 8.13
C LYS A 12 -13.60 -0.87 9.07
N ILE A 13 -13.84 0.31 8.51
CA ILE A 13 -14.22 1.49 9.29
C ILE A 13 -15.65 1.25 9.81
N ALA A 14 -15.78 1.00 11.11
CA ALA A 14 -17.05 0.80 11.79
C ALA A 14 -17.76 2.13 12.08
N GLY A 15 -16.99 3.21 12.27
CA GLY A 15 -17.56 4.54 12.50
C GLY A 15 -16.53 5.65 12.61
N ILE A 16 -17.00 6.87 12.47
CA ILE A 16 -16.25 8.11 12.72
C ILE A 16 -17.06 8.89 13.75
N ILE A 17 -16.51 9.03 14.96
CA ILE A 17 -17.24 9.50 16.14
C ILE A 17 -16.61 10.80 16.63
N PRO A 18 -17.40 11.86 16.90
CA PRO A 18 -16.87 13.10 17.48
C PRO A 18 -16.23 12.85 18.85
N GLY A 19 -15.10 13.52 19.09
CA GLY A 19 -14.33 13.48 20.32
C GLY A 19 -13.49 12.22 20.50
N LYS A 20 -12.76 12.19 21.62
CA LYS A 20 -12.02 11.01 22.09
C LYS A 20 -12.97 10.04 22.76
N ILE A 21 -12.98 8.80 22.30
CA ILE A 21 -13.80 7.72 22.89
C ILE A 21 -12.92 6.70 23.62
N THR A 22 -13.55 5.87 24.44
CA THR A 22 -12.93 4.68 25.04
C THR A 22 -13.86 3.51 24.82
N ILE A 23 -13.32 2.42 24.28
CA ILE A 23 -14.04 1.18 24.02
C ILE A 23 -13.30 0.09 24.79
N ASP A 24 -14.02 -0.68 25.59
CA ASP A 24 -13.43 -1.78 26.36
C ASP A 24 -12.81 -2.83 25.43
N ASN A 25 -11.63 -3.34 25.80
CA ASN A 25 -10.86 -4.32 25.01
C ASN A 25 -10.49 -3.84 23.59
N CYS A 26 -10.41 -2.53 23.35
CA CYS A 26 -9.99 -1.96 22.08
C CYS A 26 -8.59 -1.35 22.15
N GLN A 27 -7.76 -1.59 21.14
CA GLN A 27 -6.48 -0.90 21.01
C GLN A 27 -6.71 0.55 20.58
N SER A 28 -6.23 1.50 21.39
CA SER A 28 -6.27 2.92 21.05
C SER A 28 -4.94 3.37 20.43
N ILE A 29 -5.00 4.10 19.33
CA ILE A 29 -3.85 4.74 18.68
C ILE A 29 -4.10 6.24 18.63
N SER A 30 -3.16 7.04 19.14
CA SER A 30 -3.20 8.50 19.04
C SER A 30 -2.56 8.93 17.73
N ALA A 31 -3.20 9.88 17.01
CA ALA A 31 -2.59 10.51 15.84
C ALA A 31 -1.60 11.63 16.23
N ASP A 32 -1.49 11.98 17.52
CA ASP A 32 -0.56 13.00 18.05
C ASP A 32 -0.64 14.36 17.33
N GLY A 33 -1.85 14.74 16.92
CA GLY A 33 -2.13 15.98 16.19
C GLY A 33 -1.76 15.93 14.70
N LEU A 34 -1.32 14.78 14.18
CA LEU A 34 -1.09 14.54 12.77
C LEU A 34 -2.40 14.22 12.03
N TYR A 35 -2.32 14.27 10.70
CA TYR A 35 -3.44 13.91 9.83
C TYR A 35 -3.60 12.40 9.72
N VAL A 36 -4.85 11.97 9.75
CA VAL A 36 -5.26 10.62 9.34
C VAL A 36 -5.99 10.74 8.01
N SER A 37 -5.54 9.96 7.02
CA SER A 37 -6.10 9.88 5.68
C SER A 37 -6.37 8.41 5.35
N PRO A 38 -7.30 8.10 4.43
CA PRO A 38 -7.24 6.85 3.70
C PRO A 38 -5.82 6.66 3.13
N GLY A 39 -5.36 5.41 3.11
CA GLY A 39 -4.13 5.07 2.42
C GLY A 39 -4.24 5.37 0.93
N PHE A 40 -3.15 5.78 0.30
CA PHE A 40 -3.17 6.18 -1.11
C PHE A 40 -3.27 4.98 -2.04
N ILE A 41 -3.88 5.21 -3.20
CA ILE A 41 -3.90 4.28 -4.33
C ILE A 41 -3.13 4.93 -5.47
N ASP A 42 -2.00 4.34 -5.85
CA ASP A 42 -1.19 4.82 -6.96
C ASP A 42 -1.47 4.00 -8.23
N LEU A 43 -1.93 4.68 -9.28
CA LEU A 43 -2.35 4.02 -10.51
C LEU A 43 -1.21 3.85 -11.52
N HIS A 44 -0.04 4.42 -11.27
CA HIS A 44 1.04 4.44 -12.25
C HIS A 44 2.43 4.47 -11.58
N VAL A 45 2.95 3.28 -11.28
CA VAL A 45 4.27 3.11 -10.65
C VAL A 45 5.16 2.25 -11.53
N HIS A 46 6.29 2.80 -11.97
CA HIS A 46 7.33 2.02 -12.67
C HIS A 46 8.29 1.33 -11.70
N GLY A 47 8.64 2.00 -10.60
CA GLY A 47 9.65 1.53 -9.67
C GLY A 47 9.70 2.34 -8.38
N GLY A 48 10.73 2.11 -7.57
CA GLY A 48 10.89 2.71 -6.26
C GLY A 48 12.18 2.24 -5.57
N ASN A 49 12.84 3.15 -4.86
CA ASN A 49 14.08 2.91 -4.12
C ASN A 49 15.21 2.19 -4.89
N GLY A 50 15.34 2.47 -6.18
CA GLY A 50 16.41 1.90 -7.03
C GLY A 50 16.05 0.61 -7.77
N SER A 51 14.83 0.09 -7.56
CA SER A 51 14.28 -1.07 -8.26
C SER A 51 13.22 -0.65 -9.28
N ASP A 52 13.09 -1.37 -10.38
CA ASP A 52 12.07 -1.21 -11.43
C ASP A 52 11.27 -2.49 -11.63
N PHE A 53 9.96 -2.40 -11.94
CA PHE A 53 9.16 -3.60 -12.22
C PHE A 53 9.66 -4.38 -13.44
N MET A 54 10.35 -3.71 -14.37
CA MET A 54 10.97 -4.34 -15.53
C MET A 54 12.26 -5.11 -15.19
N ASP A 55 12.82 -4.98 -13.99
CA ASP A 55 13.93 -5.83 -13.51
C ASP A 55 13.46 -7.29 -13.30
N ALA A 56 12.14 -7.51 -13.21
CA ALA A 56 11.50 -8.82 -13.19
C ALA A 56 12.02 -9.78 -12.10
N THR A 57 12.40 -9.24 -10.94
CA THR A 57 12.75 -10.04 -9.75
C THR A 57 11.74 -9.83 -8.62
N VAL A 58 11.56 -10.88 -7.80
CA VAL A 58 10.69 -10.81 -6.62
C VAL A 58 11.25 -9.83 -5.58
N GLU A 59 12.57 -9.76 -5.48
CA GLU A 59 13.30 -8.86 -4.59
C GLU A 59 13.02 -7.40 -4.95
N ASP A 60 13.12 -7.04 -6.23
CA ASP A 60 12.85 -5.68 -6.73
C ASP A 60 11.40 -5.29 -6.50
N ILE A 61 10.45 -6.19 -6.79
CA ILE A 61 9.02 -5.96 -6.54
C ILE A 61 8.78 -5.67 -5.05
N ARG A 62 9.33 -6.50 -4.15
CA ARG A 62 9.16 -6.30 -2.70
C ARG A 62 9.76 -4.99 -2.23
N GLU A 63 10.88 -4.58 -2.81
CA GLU A 63 11.54 -3.33 -2.48
C GLU A 63 10.70 -2.11 -2.90
N ILE A 64 10.15 -2.14 -4.12
CA ILE A 64 9.22 -1.12 -4.62
C ILE A 64 8.00 -1.02 -3.68
N ILE A 65 7.36 -2.15 -3.36
CA ILE A 65 6.18 -2.16 -2.47
C ILE A 65 6.52 -1.61 -1.09
N ARG A 66 7.63 -2.04 -0.48
CA ARG A 66 8.06 -1.55 0.83
C ARG A 66 8.28 -0.05 0.81
N TYR A 67 8.94 0.48 -0.22
CA TYR A 67 9.23 1.90 -0.36
C TYR A 67 7.95 2.75 -0.44
N HIS A 68 7.02 2.38 -1.34
CA HIS A 68 5.76 3.12 -1.49
C HIS A 68 4.87 3.03 -0.25
N THR A 69 4.90 1.90 0.46
CA THR A 69 4.18 1.72 1.74
C THR A 69 4.64 2.75 2.79
N GLN A 70 5.94 3.05 2.84
CA GLN A 70 6.49 4.05 3.76
C GLN A 70 6.02 5.48 3.45
N GLY A 71 5.63 5.73 2.18
CA GLY A 71 5.02 6.99 1.75
C GLY A 71 3.51 7.10 1.98
N GLY A 72 2.87 6.07 2.53
CA GLY A 72 1.42 6.04 2.77
C GLY A 72 0.59 5.39 1.67
N THR A 73 1.22 4.82 0.63
CA THR A 73 0.52 4.03 -0.40
C THR A 73 0.10 2.68 0.18
N THR A 74 -1.16 2.31 -0.03
CA THR A 74 -1.75 1.04 0.46
C THR A 74 -2.24 0.14 -0.67
N GLY A 75 -2.36 0.66 -1.88
CA GLY A 75 -2.54 -0.12 -3.10
C GLY A 75 -1.85 0.56 -4.27
N LEU A 76 -1.31 -0.23 -5.21
CA LEU A 76 -0.73 0.33 -6.43
C LEU A 76 -0.85 -0.58 -7.65
N LEU A 77 -0.82 0.01 -8.83
CA LEU A 77 -0.74 -0.67 -10.12
C LEU A 77 0.70 -0.65 -10.63
N ALA A 78 1.30 -1.84 -10.76
CA ALA A 78 2.61 -2.00 -11.40
C ALA A 78 2.51 -1.63 -12.88
N THR A 79 3.38 -0.72 -13.33
CA THR A 79 3.37 -0.20 -14.70
C THR A 79 4.64 -0.61 -15.43
N THR A 80 4.47 -1.40 -16.50
CA THR A 80 5.54 -1.75 -17.42
C THR A 80 5.95 -0.54 -18.28
N ALA A 81 7.20 -0.53 -18.74
CA ALA A 81 7.67 0.40 -19.77
C ALA A 81 7.59 -0.22 -21.17
N SER A 82 7.82 0.60 -22.21
CA SER A 82 7.96 0.12 -23.58
C SER A 82 9.21 -0.74 -23.72
N GLU A 83 9.02 -2.04 -23.83
CA GLU A 83 10.09 -3.04 -23.84
C GLU A 83 9.75 -4.20 -24.78
N SER A 84 10.68 -5.15 -24.94
CA SER A 84 10.42 -6.36 -25.72
C SER A 84 9.25 -7.16 -25.14
N HIS A 85 8.53 -7.91 -25.99
CA HIS A 85 7.42 -8.75 -25.53
C HIS A 85 7.87 -9.76 -24.45
N LEU A 86 9.08 -10.32 -24.59
CA LEU A 86 9.64 -11.25 -23.61
C LEU A 86 9.84 -10.57 -22.24
N ASN A 87 10.46 -9.39 -22.22
CA ASN A 87 10.70 -8.65 -20.98
C ASN A 87 9.39 -8.26 -20.27
N ILE A 88 8.36 -7.88 -21.02
CA ILE A 88 7.03 -7.58 -20.45
C ILE A 88 6.41 -8.83 -19.83
N MET A 89 6.54 -9.99 -20.49
CA MET A 89 6.03 -11.25 -19.94
C MET A 89 6.79 -11.69 -18.69
N ASP A 90 8.10 -11.47 -18.64
CA ASP A 90 8.94 -11.76 -17.47
C ASP A 90 8.52 -10.89 -16.27
N ALA A 91 8.29 -9.59 -16.49
CA ALA A 91 7.78 -8.69 -15.44
C ALA A 91 6.42 -9.15 -14.89
N ILE A 92 5.49 -9.56 -15.76
CA ILE A 92 4.17 -10.08 -15.35
C ILE A 92 4.32 -11.37 -14.52
N GLN A 93 5.20 -12.28 -14.93
CA GLN A 93 5.45 -13.53 -14.18
C GLN A 93 6.08 -13.26 -12.81
N ALA A 94 7.00 -12.29 -12.72
CA ALA A 94 7.61 -11.90 -11.45
C ALA A 94 6.57 -11.31 -10.48
N LEU A 95 5.62 -10.51 -10.99
CA LEU A 95 4.51 -9.97 -10.20
C LEU A 95 3.62 -11.07 -9.60
N ASP A 96 3.33 -12.12 -10.35
CA ASP A 96 2.59 -13.29 -9.84
C ASP A 96 3.38 -14.00 -8.74
N GLN A 97 4.66 -14.28 -8.99
CA GLN A 97 5.56 -14.98 -8.05
C GLN A 97 5.85 -14.20 -6.76
N ALA A 98 5.74 -12.88 -6.77
CA ALA A 98 6.00 -12.06 -5.59
C ALA A 98 4.98 -12.26 -4.46
N HIS A 99 3.81 -12.86 -4.75
CA HIS A 99 2.76 -13.12 -3.76
C HIS A 99 3.13 -14.24 -2.76
N PRO A 100 2.77 -14.10 -1.47
CA PRO A 100 2.13 -12.93 -0.84
C PRO A 100 3.13 -11.81 -0.55
N ILE A 101 2.66 -10.56 -0.64
CA ILE A 101 3.45 -9.36 -0.33
C ILE A 101 2.92 -8.69 0.94
N THR A 102 3.83 -8.20 1.78
CA THR A 102 3.52 -7.36 2.93
C THR A 102 3.70 -5.89 2.56
N GLY A 103 2.68 -5.06 2.77
CA GLY A 103 2.69 -3.62 2.47
C GLY A 103 1.55 -3.22 1.55
N ALA A 104 1.81 -2.27 0.66
CA ALA A 104 0.86 -1.86 -0.38
C ALA A 104 0.45 -3.07 -1.23
N LYS A 105 -0.86 -3.20 -1.45
CA LYS A 105 -1.41 -4.27 -2.28
C LYS A 105 -1.08 -4.00 -3.75
N LEU A 106 -0.52 -5.00 -4.45
CA LEU A 106 -0.54 -5.01 -5.91
C LEU A 106 -1.98 -5.18 -6.39
N LEU A 107 -2.45 -4.23 -7.20
CA LEU A 107 -3.77 -4.22 -7.80
C LEU A 107 -3.66 -4.77 -9.23
N GLY A 108 -4.74 -5.39 -9.73
CA GLY A 108 -4.80 -6.01 -11.06
C GLY A 108 -4.88 -7.53 -11.00
#